data_AF-A0A933UVW7-F1
#
_entry.id   AF-A0A933UVW7-F1
#
_cell.length_a   1.000
_cell.length_b   1.000
_cell.length_c   1.000
_cell.angle_alpha   90.00
_cell.angle_beta   90.00
_cell.angle_gamma   90.00
#
_symmetry.space_group_name_H-M   'P 1'
#
loop_
_entity.id
_entity.type
_entity.pdbx_description
1 polymer ?
#
loop_
_entity_poly.entity_id
_entity_poly.type
_entity_poly.pdbx_seq_one_letter_code
_entity_poly.pdbx_strand_id
1 'polypeptide(L)'
;MEVKCEISGRSFEVSKHEMVLRKKFGFGDSLPKVLPKYRFQYLGAFWPQWNLHKRKCDKTGKQIISVFRPDCVYPVWKREEWFENSNPPLKDFDPSVSFFEQAWELFQKCPIPHVFENHNHNCEYTDDWHYSKNCYLCYSGQYSEDCTYCYECDHCKNIHYGVSAFYSELCFDLINSTNCFNSLFLLNCKMVSDSAFMYDCRDCSNCLFCFNLRNKSYCFGNKQLSKEEFEKQKAM
;
A
#
# COMPACT_ATOMS: atom_id res chain seq x y z
N MET A 1 19.73 18.01 -22.67
CA MET A 1 18.90 18.90 -23.53
C MET A 1 17.83 19.53 -22.66
N GLU A 2 17.58 20.84 -22.78
CA GLU A 2 16.58 21.52 -21.95
C GLU A 2 15.19 21.50 -22.61
N VAL A 3 14.16 21.16 -21.84
CA VAL A 3 12.77 21.06 -22.30
C VAL A 3 11.85 21.78 -21.32
N LYS A 4 10.80 22.42 -21.82
CA LYS A 4 9.78 23.08 -21.00
C LYS A 4 8.63 22.13 -20.70
N CYS A 5 8.29 21.96 -19.43
CA CYS A 5 7.17 21.12 -19.01
C CYS A 5 5.82 21.77 -19.35
N GLU A 6 4.96 21.05 -20.07
CA GLU A 6 3.63 21.54 -20.49
C GLU A 6 2.69 21.84 -19.31
N ILE A 7 2.79 21.10 -18.19
CA ILE A 7 1.91 21.25 -17.02
C ILE A 7 2.32 22.43 -16.14
N SER A 8 3.61 22.56 -15.85
CA SER A 8 4.12 23.52 -14.85
C SER A 8 4.79 24.75 -15.45
N GLY A 9 5.06 24.73 -16.75
CA GLY A 9 5.86 25.75 -17.45
C GLY A 9 7.34 25.75 -17.09
N ARG A 10 7.81 24.92 -16.14
CA ARG A 10 9.21 24.87 -15.71
C ARG A 10 10.09 24.12 -16.71
N SER A 11 11.29 24.62 -16.95
CA SER A 11 12.32 23.91 -17.72
C SER A 11 12.91 22.74 -16.93
N PHE A 12 13.34 21.71 -17.65
CA PHE A 12 14.06 20.57 -17.08
C PHE A 12 15.03 19.96 -18.08
N GLU A 13 16.09 19.35 -17.56
CA GLU A 13 17.10 18.70 -18.37
C GLU A 13 16.74 17.23 -18.63
N VAL A 14 16.87 16.84 -19.89
CA VAL A 14 16.84 15.45 -20.35
C VAL A 14 18.27 14.96 -20.48
N SER A 15 18.62 13.94 -19.67
CA SER A 15 19.96 13.37 -19.63
C SER A 15 20.29 12.58 -20.89
N LYS A 16 21.59 12.45 -21.21
CA LYS A 16 22.04 11.58 -22.31
C LYS A 16 21.60 10.13 -22.11
N HIS A 17 21.61 9.65 -20.86
CA HIS A 17 21.17 8.29 -20.53
C HIS A 17 19.68 8.08 -20.83
N GLU A 18 18.83 9.04 -20.48
CA GLU A 18 17.41 8.99 -20.82
C GLU A 18 17.20 8.91 -22.34
N MET A 19 17.96 9.67 -23.13
CA MET A 19 17.87 9.60 -24.60
C MET A 19 18.25 8.23 -25.17
N VAL A 20 19.30 7.59 -24.64
CA VAL A 20 19.68 6.22 -25.03
C VAL A 20 18.54 5.23 -24.75
N LEU A 21 17.92 5.32 -23.57
CA LEU A 21 16.79 4.48 -23.20
C LEU A 21 15.57 4.74 -24.11
N ARG A 22 15.24 6.00 -24.37
CA ARG A 22 14.11 6.37 -25.24
C ARG A 22 14.27 5.78 -26.64
N LYS A 23 15.47 5.87 -27.22
CA LYS A 23 15.76 5.23 -28.52
C LYS A 23 15.61 3.71 -28.45
N LYS A 24 16.13 3.07 -27.39
CA LYS A 24 15.99 1.63 -27.16
C LYS A 24 14.53 1.17 -27.04
N PHE A 25 13.66 1.98 -26.44
CA PHE A 25 12.23 1.69 -26.26
C PHE A 25 11.34 2.16 -27.42
N GLY A 26 11.92 2.55 -28.56
CA GLY A 26 11.15 2.90 -29.77
C GLY A 26 10.61 4.34 -29.78
N PHE A 27 10.99 5.18 -28.81
CA PHE A 27 10.61 6.61 -28.79
C PHE A 27 11.50 7.49 -29.67
N GLY A 28 12.51 6.92 -30.33
CA GLY A 28 13.44 7.65 -31.20
C GLY A 28 14.12 8.82 -30.49
N ASP A 29 14.21 9.96 -31.19
CA ASP A 29 14.80 11.21 -30.67
C ASP A 29 13.76 12.12 -30.00
N SER A 30 12.55 11.61 -29.73
CA SER A 30 11.50 12.41 -29.09
C SER A 30 11.92 12.83 -27.68
N LEU A 31 11.56 14.06 -27.30
CA LEU A 31 11.79 14.59 -25.97
C LEU A 31 10.55 14.43 -25.08
N PRO A 32 10.71 14.14 -23.78
CA PRO A 32 9.58 14.14 -22.84
C PRO A 32 8.96 15.54 -22.76
N LYS A 33 7.63 15.61 -22.74
CA LYS A 33 6.88 16.88 -22.66
C LYS A 33 6.64 17.37 -21.23
N VAL A 34 6.81 16.48 -20.26
CA VAL A 34 6.45 16.70 -18.87
C VAL A 34 7.58 16.28 -17.94
N LEU A 35 7.76 17.03 -16.84
CA LEU A 35 8.77 16.76 -15.82
C LEU A 35 8.66 15.31 -15.29
N PRO A 36 9.78 14.67 -14.91
CA PRO A 36 9.79 13.32 -14.34
C PRO A 36 8.75 13.11 -13.24
N LYS A 37 8.61 14.04 -12.29
CA LYS A 37 7.63 13.94 -11.20
C LYS A 37 6.18 13.81 -11.68
N TYR A 38 5.79 14.51 -12.76
CA TYR A 38 4.44 14.41 -13.30
C TYR A 38 4.23 13.12 -14.07
N ARG A 39 5.29 12.59 -14.71
CA ARG A 39 5.26 11.25 -15.33
C ARG A 39 5.01 10.16 -14.29
N PHE A 40 5.69 10.23 -13.15
CA PHE A 40 5.44 9.32 -12.02
C PHE A 40 4.02 9.48 -11.48
N GLN A 41 3.51 10.70 -11.36
CA GLN A 41 2.11 10.92 -10.98
C GLN A 41 1.12 10.31 -11.97
N TYR A 42 1.38 10.38 -13.27
CA TYR A 42 0.54 9.72 -14.28
C TYR A 42 0.60 8.20 -14.19
N LEU A 43 1.79 7.63 -13.98
CA LEU A 43 1.95 6.18 -13.77
C LEU A 43 1.21 5.72 -12.51
N GLY A 44 1.23 6.53 -11.44
CA GLY A 44 0.50 6.28 -10.20
C GLY A 44 -0.95 6.74 -10.20
N ALA A 45 -1.47 7.36 -11.27
CA ALA A 45 -2.80 7.97 -11.28
C ALA A 45 -3.93 6.94 -11.10
N PHE A 46 -3.66 5.68 -11.44
CA PHE A 46 -4.59 4.58 -11.29
C PHE A 46 -4.47 3.85 -9.95
N TRP A 47 -3.56 4.28 -9.07
CA TRP A 47 -3.39 3.77 -7.72
C TRP A 47 -3.80 4.84 -6.70
N PRO A 48 -5.11 5.01 -6.42
CA PRO A 48 -5.62 6.00 -5.47
C PRO A 48 -5.34 5.63 -3.99
N GLN A 49 -4.25 4.92 -3.71
CA GLN A 49 -3.91 4.42 -2.39
C GLN A 49 -3.64 5.58 -1.41
N TRP A 50 -3.83 5.31 -0.11
CA TRP A 50 -3.42 6.16 1.03
C TRP A 50 -4.22 7.44 1.30
N ASN A 51 -5.24 7.78 0.50
CA ASN A 51 -6.13 8.90 0.80
C ASN A 51 -7.58 8.44 0.91
N LEU A 52 -8.15 8.57 2.12
CA LEU A 52 -9.55 8.29 2.36
C LEU A 52 -10.35 9.59 2.38
N HIS A 53 -11.47 9.58 1.68
CA HIS A 53 -12.36 10.71 1.53
C HIS A 53 -13.74 10.38 2.10
N LYS A 54 -14.27 11.30 2.91
CA LYS A 54 -15.70 11.32 3.23
C LYS A 54 -16.44 11.82 1.99
N ARG A 55 -17.34 11.01 1.44
CA ARG A 55 -18.20 11.39 0.32
C ARG A 55 -19.58 10.76 0.46
N LYS A 56 -20.52 11.20 -0.39
CA LYS A 56 -21.81 10.52 -0.53
C LYS A 56 -21.69 9.41 -1.58
N CYS A 57 -22.41 8.31 -1.36
CA CYS A 57 -22.69 7.30 -2.37
C CYS A 57 -23.58 7.94 -3.45
N ASP A 58 -23.16 7.92 -4.70
CA ASP A 58 -23.88 8.61 -5.79
C ASP A 58 -25.23 7.95 -6.11
N LYS A 59 -25.42 6.69 -5.69
CA LYS A 59 -26.69 5.96 -5.81
C LYS A 59 -27.69 6.27 -4.70
N THR A 60 -27.24 6.27 -3.44
CA THR A 60 -28.13 6.28 -2.26
C THR A 60 -28.08 7.58 -1.45
N GLY A 61 -27.10 8.45 -1.70
CA GLY A 61 -26.86 9.69 -0.96
C GLY A 61 -26.31 9.51 0.46
N LYS A 62 -26.16 8.26 0.94
CA LYS A 62 -25.59 7.93 2.26
C LYS A 62 -24.10 8.28 2.29
N GLN A 63 -23.59 8.65 3.46
CA GLN A 63 -22.17 8.90 3.68
C GLN A 63 -21.38 7.59 3.60
N ILE A 64 -20.23 7.64 2.93
CA ILE A 64 -19.28 6.53 2.77
C ILE A 64 -17.84 7.05 2.87
N ILE A 65 -16.91 6.15 3.19
CA ILE A 65 -15.47 6.39 3.12
C ILE A 65 -14.95 5.74 1.84
N SER A 66 -14.15 6.45 1.04
CA SER A 66 -13.68 5.95 -0.25
C SER A 66 -12.29 6.47 -0.59
N VAL A 67 -11.53 5.68 -1.37
CA VAL A 67 -10.31 6.14 -2.04
C VAL A 67 -10.58 7.15 -3.16
N PHE A 68 -11.83 7.23 -3.64
CA PHE A 68 -12.23 8.18 -4.67
C PHE A 68 -12.70 9.49 -4.06
N ARG A 69 -12.06 10.59 -4.47
CA ARG A 69 -12.43 11.95 -4.07
C ARG A 69 -13.86 12.34 -4.44
N PRO A 70 -14.52 13.27 -3.74
CA PRO A 70 -15.88 13.72 -4.06
C PRO A 70 -16.05 14.31 -5.47
N ASP A 71 -14.98 14.82 -6.07
CA ASP A 71 -14.92 15.36 -7.44
C ASP A 71 -14.55 14.30 -8.50
N CYS A 72 -14.52 13.01 -8.12
CA CYS A 72 -14.35 11.91 -9.05
C CYS A 72 -15.43 11.95 -10.15
N VAL A 73 -15.00 11.87 -11.41
CA VAL A 73 -15.90 11.92 -12.58
C VAL A 73 -16.73 10.65 -12.75
N TYR A 74 -16.32 9.56 -12.11
CA TYR A 74 -17.05 8.29 -12.12
C TYR A 74 -18.12 8.30 -11.01
N PRO A 75 -19.30 7.71 -11.25
CA PRO A 75 -20.26 7.44 -10.19
C PRO A 75 -19.66 6.43 -9.21
N VAL A 76 -19.55 6.78 -7.93
CA VAL A 76 -18.99 5.94 -6.88
C VAL A 76 -20.09 5.44 -5.96
N TRP A 77 -20.28 4.13 -5.93
CA TRP A 77 -21.35 3.48 -5.19
C TRP A 77 -20.81 2.71 -4.00
N LYS A 78 -21.61 2.63 -2.93
CA LYS A 78 -21.32 1.71 -1.83
C LYS A 78 -21.23 0.28 -2.41
N ARG A 79 -20.27 -0.50 -1.93
CA ARG A 79 -19.89 -1.80 -2.49
C ARG A 79 -21.09 -2.75 -2.62
N GLU A 80 -21.90 -2.89 -1.57
CA GLU A 80 -23.09 -3.77 -1.60
C GLU A 80 -24.09 -3.31 -2.68
N GLU A 81 -24.37 -2.02 -2.75
CA GLU A 81 -25.26 -1.43 -3.76
C GLU A 81 -24.72 -1.64 -5.18
N TRP A 82 -23.39 -1.56 -5.35
CA TRP A 82 -22.73 -1.85 -6.62
C TRP A 82 -22.91 -3.31 -7.02
N PHE A 83 -22.61 -4.28 -6.15
CA PHE A 83 -22.77 -5.69 -6.49
C PHE A 83 -24.21 -6.09 -6.79
N GLU A 84 -25.18 -5.50 -6.09
CA GLU A 84 -26.60 -5.82 -6.27
C GLU A 84 -27.21 -5.15 -7.51
N ASN A 85 -26.78 -3.91 -7.82
CA ASN A 85 -27.50 -3.05 -8.78
C ASN A 85 -26.65 -2.56 -9.95
N SER A 86 -25.36 -2.87 -10.02
CA SER A 86 -24.51 -2.38 -11.11
C SER A 86 -24.97 -2.99 -12.44
N ASN A 87 -25.45 -2.14 -13.34
CA ASN A 87 -25.72 -2.47 -14.72
C ASN A 87 -25.10 -1.38 -15.60
N PRO A 88 -23.84 -1.55 -16.04
CA PRO A 88 -23.15 -0.55 -16.84
C PRO A 88 -23.95 -0.24 -18.11
N PRO A 89 -24.09 1.04 -18.51
CA PRO A 89 -24.74 1.37 -19.76
C PRO A 89 -23.96 0.77 -20.94
N LEU A 90 -24.68 0.46 -22.02
CA LEU A 90 -24.07 0.06 -23.30
C LEU A 90 -24.13 1.26 -24.26
N LYS A 91 -23.14 1.37 -25.13
CA LYS A 91 -23.09 2.38 -26.20
C LYS A 91 -22.58 1.70 -27.47
N ASP A 92 -23.28 1.93 -28.58
CA ASP A 92 -22.83 1.47 -29.90
C ASP A 92 -21.56 2.21 -30.33
N PHE A 93 -20.67 1.51 -31.03
CA PHE A 93 -19.43 2.10 -31.53
C PHE A 93 -19.67 2.89 -32.82
N ASP A 94 -19.33 4.18 -32.81
CA ASP A 94 -19.36 5.03 -33.99
C ASP A 94 -17.93 5.19 -34.57
N PRO A 95 -17.61 4.65 -35.76
CA PRO A 95 -16.28 4.76 -36.33
C PRO A 95 -15.92 6.19 -36.79
N SER A 96 -16.87 7.13 -36.82
CA SER A 96 -16.62 8.53 -37.18
C SER A 96 -16.03 9.38 -36.05
N VAL A 97 -16.08 8.88 -34.81
CA VAL A 97 -15.55 9.55 -33.61
C VAL A 97 -14.37 8.76 -33.06
N SER A 98 -13.41 9.43 -32.39
CA SER A 98 -12.29 8.75 -31.74
C SER A 98 -12.78 7.72 -30.72
N PHE A 99 -12.24 6.49 -30.78
CA PHE A 99 -12.58 5.43 -29.84
C PHE A 99 -12.41 5.87 -28.38
N PHE A 100 -11.29 6.52 -28.05
CA PHE A 100 -10.98 6.90 -26.68
C PHE A 100 -11.91 7.97 -26.13
N GLU A 101 -12.41 8.88 -26.99
CA GLU A 101 -13.40 9.89 -26.59
C GLU A 101 -14.73 9.21 -26.24
N GLN A 102 -15.20 8.30 -27.11
CA GLN A 102 -16.43 7.56 -26.88
C GLN A 102 -16.34 6.64 -25.66
N ALA A 103 -15.21 5.95 -25.47
CA ALA A 103 -14.95 5.10 -24.32
C ALA A 103 -14.88 5.92 -23.02
N TRP A 104 -14.27 7.10 -23.05
CA TRP A 104 -14.19 8.00 -21.90
C TRP A 104 -15.58 8.47 -21.46
N GLU A 105 -16.42 8.92 -22.39
CA GLU A 105 -17.81 9.28 -22.10
C GLU A 105 -18.62 8.12 -21.52
N LEU A 106 -18.37 6.90 -22.00
CA LEU A 106 -19.02 5.70 -21.49
C LEU A 106 -18.57 5.40 -20.05
N PHE A 107 -17.26 5.39 -19.80
CA PHE A 107 -16.72 5.08 -18.48
C PHE A 107 -17.20 6.07 -17.41
N GLN A 108 -17.36 7.36 -17.73
CA GLN A 108 -17.95 8.36 -16.83
C GLN A 108 -19.40 8.06 -16.42
N LYS A 109 -20.10 7.14 -17.09
CA LYS A 109 -21.45 6.70 -16.74
C LYS A 109 -21.46 5.34 -16.04
N CYS A 110 -20.35 4.61 -16.06
CA CYS A 110 -20.22 3.30 -15.44
C CYS A 110 -19.91 3.46 -13.95
N PRO A 111 -20.78 2.99 -13.04
CA PRO A 111 -20.50 3.09 -11.62
C PRO A 111 -19.34 2.18 -11.22
N ILE A 112 -18.55 2.62 -10.24
CA ILE A 112 -17.46 1.86 -9.62
C ILE A 112 -17.73 1.67 -8.12
N PRO A 113 -17.28 0.56 -7.51
CA PRO A 113 -17.42 0.38 -6.08
C PRO A 113 -16.47 1.34 -5.35
N HIS A 114 -16.92 1.85 -4.19
CA HIS A 114 -16.16 2.83 -3.40
C HIS A 114 -14.86 2.32 -2.77
N VAL A 115 -14.71 0.99 -2.68
CA VAL A 115 -13.55 0.26 -2.18
C VAL A 115 -13.53 -1.11 -2.86
N PHE A 116 -12.33 -1.65 -3.07
CA PHE A 116 -12.10 -3.00 -3.58
C PHE A 116 -11.64 -3.91 -2.45
N GLU A 117 -12.60 -4.47 -1.71
CA GLU A 117 -12.35 -5.37 -0.58
C GLU A 117 -13.33 -6.54 -0.57
N ASN A 118 -13.03 -7.58 0.22
CA ASN A 118 -13.90 -8.73 0.35
C ASN A 118 -13.92 -9.31 1.77
N HIS A 119 -15.09 -9.75 2.23
CA HIS A 119 -15.28 -10.46 3.51
C HIS A 119 -14.63 -9.82 4.74
N ASN A 120 -14.69 -8.49 4.86
CA ASN A 120 -14.21 -7.77 6.03
C ASN A 120 -15.32 -7.56 7.09
N HIS A 121 -14.91 -7.44 8.36
CA HIS A 121 -15.81 -7.09 9.47
C HIS A 121 -15.15 -6.01 10.35
N ASN A 122 -15.79 -4.84 10.48
CA ASN A 122 -15.28 -3.70 11.24
C ASN A 122 -13.92 -3.20 10.68
N CYS A 123 -13.90 -2.91 9.38
CA CYS A 123 -12.71 -2.46 8.62
C CYS A 123 -13.03 -1.24 7.70
N GLU A 124 -13.93 -0.35 8.11
CA GLU A 124 -14.47 0.73 7.25
C GLU A 124 -13.43 1.74 6.73
N TYR A 125 -12.20 1.68 7.24
CA TYR A 125 -11.09 2.57 6.89
C TYR A 125 -9.93 1.82 6.21
N THR A 126 -10.20 0.67 5.61
CA THR A 126 -9.23 -0.07 4.83
C THR A 126 -9.43 0.09 3.33
N ASP A 127 -8.40 -0.21 2.53
CA ASP A 127 -8.48 -0.29 1.08
C ASP A 127 -7.59 -1.42 0.57
N ASP A 128 -8.04 -2.14 -0.46
CA ASP A 128 -7.39 -3.37 -0.91
C ASP A 128 -7.07 -4.34 0.24
N TRP A 129 -8.04 -4.51 1.15
CA TRP A 129 -7.90 -5.31 2.36
C TRP A 129 -8.96 -6.40 2.38
N HIS A 130 -8.61 -7.65 2.66
CA HIS A 130 -9.52 -8.77 2.43
C HIS A 130 -9.56 -9.76 3.61
N TYR A 131 -10.70 -10.43 3.81
CA TYR A 131 -10.86 -11.52 4.77
C TYR A 131 -10.40 -11.17 6.20
N SER A 132 -10.65 -9.93 6.63
CA SER A 132 -10.04 -9.37 7.83
C SER A 132 -11.06 -8.81 8.81
N LYS A 133 -10.63 -8.63 10.06
CA LYS A 133 -11.50 -8.17 11.13
C LYS A 133 -10.83 -7.12 12.00
N ASN A 134 -11.58 -6.11 12.42
CA ASN A 134 -11.12 -5.04 13.33
C ASN A 134 -9.82 -4.35 12.85
N CYS A 135 -9.73 -4.08 11.54
CA CYS A 135 -8.54 -3.45 10.97
C CYS A 135 -8.78 -1.97 10.68
N TYR A 136 -7.82 -1.11 11.02
CA TYR A 136 -7.98 0.34 10.90
C TYR A 136 -6.81 1.01 10.20
N LEU A 137 -7.10 1.74 9.12
CA LEU A 137 -6.10 2.39 8.26
C LEU A 137 -5.06 1.39 7.75
N CYS A 138 -5.55 0.28 7.22
CA CYS A 138 -4.74 -0.79 6.64
C CYS A 138 -4.94 -0.86 5.12
N TYR A 139 -3.86 -1.14 4.39
CA TYR A 139 -3.82 -1.10 2.93
C TYR A 139 -3.09 -2.31 2.35
N SER A 140 -3.62 -2.88 1.26
CA SER A 140 -3.02 -4.01 0.53
C SER A 140 -2.70 -5.19 1.45
N GLY A 141 -3.70 -5.95 1.87
CA GLY A 141 -3.46 -7.08 2.77
C GLY A 141 -4.66 -7.97 2.96
N GLN A 142 -4.46 -9.05 3.71
CA GLN A 142 -5.50 -10.06 3.85
C GLN A 142 -5.34 -10.92 5.11
N TYR A 143 -6.40 -11.65 5.45
CA TYR A 143 -6.43 -12.65 6.53
C TYR A 143 -5.91 -12.12 7.88
N SER A 144 -6.19 -10.87 8.20
CA SER A 144 -5.62 -10.19 9.36
C SER A 144 -6.67 -9.76 10.38
N GLU A 145 -6.31 -9.79 11.66
CA GLU A 145 -7.20 -9.44 12.78
C GLU A 145 -6.54 -8.42 13.71
N ASP A 146 -7.30 -7.43 14.18
CA ASP A 146 -6.85 -6.45 15.17
C ASP A 146 -5.56 -5.71 14.75
N CYS A 147 -5.46 -5.33 13.46
CA CYS A 147 -4.29 -4.65 12.90
C CYS A 147 -4.56 -3.16 12.63
N THR A 148 -3.60 -2.29 12.92
CA THR A 148 -3.76 -0.83 12.79
C THR A 148 -2.55 -0.19 12.12
N TYR A 149 -2.77 0.72 11.17
CA TYR A 149 -1.71 1.43 10.43
C TYR A 149 -0.77 0.46 9.69
N CYS A 150 -1.33 -0.49 8.94
CA CYS A 150 -0.56 -1.50 8.23
C CYS A 150 -0.58 -1.32 6.71
N TYR A 151 0.50 -1.68 6.04
CA TYR A 151 0.62 -1.73 4.59
C TYR A 151 1.29 -3.04 4.19
N GLU A 152 0.73 -3.73 3.18
CA GLU A 152 1.31 -4.99 2.68
C GLU A 152 1.45 -6.04 3.79
N CYS A 153 0.33 -6.42 4.44
CA CYS A 153 0.37 -7.45 5.48
C CYS A 153 -0.56 -8.63 5.21
N ASP A 154 -0.10 -9.84 5.56
CA ASP A 154 -0.83 -11.08 5.33
C ASP A 154 -0.76 -12.00 6.55
N HIS A 155 -1.88 -12.59 6.94
CA HIS A 155 -1.98 -13.50 8.10
C HIS A 155 -1.42 -12.87 9.38
N CYS A 156 -1.77 -11.62 9.66
CA CYS A 156 -1.25 -10.87 10.80
C CYS A 156 -2.30 -10.69 11.90
N LYS A 157 -1.87 -10.67 13.16
CA LYS A 157 -2.77 -10.48 14.30
C LYS A 157 -2.20 -9.55 15.37
N ASN A 158 -2.97 -8.58 15.87
CA ASN A 158 -2.48 -7.64 16.88
C ASN A 158 -1.19 -6.92 16.45
N ILE A 159 -1.19 -6.34 15.24
CA ILE A 159 -0.07 -5.56 14.71
C ILE A 159 -0.40 -4.07 14.74
N HIS A 160 0.52 -3.28 15.27
CA HIS A 160 0.48 -1.82 15.14
C HIS A 160 1.71 -1.35 14.36
N TYR A 161 1.49 -0.61 13.27
CA TYR A 161 2.56 -0.13 12.37
C TYR A 161 3.32 -1.29 11.68
N GLY A 162 2.65 -1.98 10.75
CA GLY A 162 3.27 -3.01 9.91
C GLY A 162 3.50 -2.52 8.48
N VAL A 163 4.68 -2.75 7.91
CA VAL A 163 4.98 -2.50 6.49
C VAL A 163 5.64 -3.75 5.93
N SER A 164 5.01 -4.42 4.97
CA SER A 164 5.49 -5.69 4.41
C SER A 164 5.71 -6.74 5.52
N ALA A 165 4.67 -6.94 6.35
CA ALA A 165 4.70 -7.84 7.50
C ALA A 165 3.79 -9.06 7.29
N PHE A 166 4.33 -10.27 7.50
CA PHE A 166 3.61 -11.50 7.16
C PHE A 166 3.67 -12.52 8.28
N TYR A 167 2.57 -13.24 8.53
CA TYR A 167 2.49 -14.33 9.50
C TYR A 167 3.01 -13.93 10.89
N SER A 168 2.65 -12.73 11.35
CA SER A 168 3.21 -12.15 12.58
C SER A 168 2.11 -11.78 13.56
N GLU A 169 2.41 -11.90 14.85
CA GLU A 169 1.44 -11.68 15.92
C GLU A 169 2.03 -10.93 17.13
N LEU A 170 1.22 -10.09 17.78
CA LEU A 170 1.59 -9.32 18.98
C LEU A 170 2.84 -8.46 18.77
N CYS A 171 2.79 -7.59 17.77
CA CYS A 171 4.00 -6.96 17.25
C CYS A 171 3.77 -5.46 17.01
N PHE A 172 4.80 -4.65 17.23
CA PHE A 172 4.76 -3.19 17.06
C PHE A 172 5.93 -2.74 16.20
N ASP A 173 5.67 -1.95 15.15
CA ASP A 173 6.68 -1.40 14.24
C ASP A 173 7.52 -2.50 13.56
N LEU A 174 6.92 -3.13 12.56
CA LEU A 174 7.53 -4.18 11.74
C LEU A 174 7.72 -3.66 10.33
N ILE A 175 8.96 -3.61 9.87
CA ILE A 175 9.29 -3.25 8.49
C ILE A 175 9.98 -4.45 7.84
N ASN A 176 9.39 -4.94 6.76
CA ASN A 176 9.89 -6.05 5.95
C ASN A 176 10.24 -7.27 6.82
N SER A 177 9.31 -7.66 7.70
CA SER A 177 9.55 -8.66 8.74
C SER A 177 8.49 -9.75 8.74
N THR A 178 8.89 -11.01 8.90
CA THR A 178 7.97 -12.14 8.73
C THR A 178 8.13 -13.21 9.81
N ASN A 179 7.04 -13.92 10.13
CA ASN A 179 7.03 -14.98 11.13
C ASN A 179 7.51 -14.47 12.50
N CYS A 180 7.09 -13.26 12.90
CA CYS A 180 7.54 -12.63 14.14
C CYS A 180 6.45 -12.70 15.22
N PHE A 181 6.85 -12.85 16.47
CA PHE A 181 5.92 -13.00 17.59
C PHE A 181 6.36 -12.15 18.80
N ASN A 182 5.43 -11.45 19.44
CA ASN A 182 5.69 -10.71 20.68
C ASN A 182 6.96 -9.84 20.61
N SER A 183 7.09 -9.02 19.55
CA SER A 183 8.33 -8.32 19.24
C SER A 183 8.11 -6.88 18.79
N LEU A 184 9.10 -6.01 19.02
CA LEU A 184 8.98 -4.57 18.83
C LEU A 184 10.13 -4.02 17.98
N PHE A 185 9.87 -3.07 17.08
CA PHE A 185 10.89 -2.36 16.31
C PHE A 185 11.82 -3.32 15.54
N LEU A 186 11.24 -4.02 14.57
CA LEU A 186 11.95 -4.98 13.72
C LEU A 186 12.12 -4.43 12.31
N LEU A 187 13.35 -4.44 11.81
CA LEU A 187 13.66 -4.07 10.43
C LEU A 187 14.38 -5.23 9.72
N ASN A 188 13.79 -5.75 8.66
CA ASN A 188 14.32 -6.87 7.87
C ASN A 188 14.49 -8.18 8.66
N CYS A 189 13.59 -8.47 9.61
CA CYS A 189 13.69 -9.65 10.48
C CYS A 189 12.87 -10.85 10.00
N LYS A 190 13.30 -12.07 10.35
CA LYS A 190 12.55 -13.29 10.03
C LYS A 190 12.60 -14.30 11.17
N MET A 191 11.47 -14.85 11.58
CA MET A 191 11.43 -15.83 12.69
C MET A 191 12.05 -15.24 13.96
N VAL A 192 11.53 -14.09 14.40
CA VAL A 192 12.00 -13.40 15.60
C VAL A 192 10.90 -13.42 16.67
N SER A 193 11.23 -13.84 17.89
CA SER A 193 10.29 -13.84 19.01
C SER A 193 10.82 -13.12 20.24
N ASP A 194 9.93 -12.53 21.04
CA ASP A 194 10.25 -11.99 22.38
C ASP A 194 11.45 -11.03 22.36
N SER A 195 11.55 -10.21 21.30
CA SER A 195 12.74 -9.43 20.98
C SER A 195 12.37 -8.00 20.61
N ALA A 196 13.34 -7.09 20.75
CA ALA A 196 13.12 -5.70 20.40
C ALA A 196 14.36 -4.99 19.84
N PHE A 197 14.15 -3.97 19.01
CA PHE A 197 15.21 -3.17 18.40
C PHE A 197 16.18 -4.02 17.59
N MET A 198 15.64 -4.72 16.59
CA MET A 198 16.39 -5.71 15.81
C MET A 198 16.55 -5.28 14.36
N TYR A 199 17.72 -5.52 13.78
CA TYR A 199 17.99 -5.24 12.37
C TYR A 199 18.62 -6.42 11.64
N ASP A 200 17.99 -6.86 10.54
CA ASP A 200 18.42 -8.03 9.76
C ASP A 200 18.78 -9.21 10.67
N CYS A 201 17.86 -9.66 11.51
CA CYS A 201 18.04 -10.84 12.37
C CYS A 201 17.14 -11.98 11.91
N ARG A 202 17.64 -13.23 11.99
CA ARG A 202 16.85 -14.40 11.60
C ARG A 202 16.94 -15.51 12.62
N ASP A 203 15.82 -16.16 12.91
CA ASP A 203 15.74 -17.25 13.87
C ASP A 203 16.35 -16.83 15.22
N CYS A 204 15.78 -15.79 15.81
CA CYS A 204 16.29 -15.19 17.05
C CYS A 204 15.20 -15.05 18.08
N SER A 205 15.51 -15.34 19.35
CA SER A 205 14.55 -15.21 20.45
C SER A 205 15.18 -14.59 21.68
N ASN A 206 14.45 -13.75 22.41
CA ASN A 206 15.00 -13.06 23.59
C ASN A 206 16.27 -12.27 23.23
N CYS A 207 16.17 -11.41 22.21
CA CYS A 207 17.27 -10.57 21.75
C CYS A 207 16.88 -9.10 21.81
N LEU A 208 17.76 -8.25 22.34
CA LEU A 208 17.54 -6.81 22.44
C LEU A 208 18.69 -6.04 21.80
N PHE A 209 18.38 -5.00 21.04
CA PHE A 209 19.39 -4.13 20.40
C PHE A 209 20.38 -4.89 19.51
N CYS A 210 19.92 -5.93 18.81
CA CYS A 210 20.80 -6.81 18.04
C CYS A 210 20.65 -6.63 16.53
N PHE A 211 21.74 -6.84 15.80
CA PHE A 211 21.76 -6.78 14.34
C PHE A 211 22.53 -7.95 13.72
N ASN A 212 22.15 -8.37 12.52
CA ASN A 212 22.83 -9.42 11.75
C ASN A 212 22.97 -10.79 12.45
N LEU A 213 22.17 -11.06 13.50
CA LEU A 213 22.23 -12.33 14.21
C LEU A 213 21.44 -13.41 13.49
N ARG A 214 21.90 -14.66 13.61
CA ARG A 214 21.29 -15.86 13.03
C ARG A 214 21.31 -16.97 14.06
N ASN A 215 20.18 -17.62 14.33
CA ASN A 215 20.08 -18.77 15.24
C ASN A 215 20.63 -18.46 16.64
N LYS A 216 20.21 -17.33 17.22
CA LYS A 216 20.71 -16.85 18.52
C LYS A 216 19.57 -16.62 19.50
N SER A 217 19.85 -16.83 20.77
CA SER A 217 18.96 -16.45 21.85
C SER A 217 19.72 -15.74 22.96
N TYR A 218 19.02 -14.96 23.80
CA TYR A 218 19.60 -14.29 24.96
C TYR A 218 20.79 -13.38 24.59
N CYS A 219 20.59 -12.53 23.58
CA CYS A 219 21.59 -11.56 23.16
C CYS A 219 21.18 -10.13 23.54
N PHE A 220 22.13 -9.36 24.07
CA PHE A 220 21.94 -7.93 24.33
C PHE A 220 23.05 -7.16 23.63
N GLY A 221 22.71 -6.26 22.69
CA GLY A 221 23.71 -5.48 21.96
C GLY A 221 24.72 -6.35 21.21
N ASN A 222 24.25 -7.39 20.51
CA ASN A 222 25.05 -8.44 19.85
C ASN A 222 25.92 -9.32 20.77
N LYS A 223 25.86 -9.16 22.10
CA LYS A 223 26.59 -10.01 23.04
C LYS A 223 25.71 -11.16 23.51
N GLN A 224 26.20 -12.38 23.32
CA GLN A 224 25.59 -13.58 23.90
C GLN A 224 25.75 -13.54 25.42
N LEU A 225 24.64 -13.68 26.14
CA LEU A 225 24.60 -13.75 27.59
C LEU A 225 24.10 -15.13 28.04
N SER A 226 24.26 -15.43 29.34
CA SER A 226 23.43 -16.45 29.97
C SER A 226 21.98 -15.95 30.05
N LYS A 227 21.05 -16.89 30.27
CA LYS A 227 19.64 -16.56 30.47
C LYS A 227 19.45 -15.63 31.67
N GLU A 228 20.10 -15.94 32.79
CA GLU A 228 20.00 -15.17 34.05
C GLU A 228 20.54 -13.75 33.86
N GLU A 229 21.65 -13.60 33.14
CA GLU A 229 22.24 -12.30 32.82
C GLU A 229 21.33 -11.47 31.92
N PHE A 230 20.74 -12.10 30.91
CA PHE A 230 19.80 -11.45 30.00
C PHE A 230 18.55 -10.96 30.73
N GLU A 231 17.91 -11.80 31.55
CA GLU A 231 16.72 -11.41 32.33
C GLU A 231 17.04 -10.27 33.31
N LYS A 232 18.24 -10.29 33.91
CA LYS A 232 18.68 -9.21 34.78
C LYS A 232 18.84 -7.89 34.01
N GLN A 233 19.41 -7.91 32.82
CA GLN A 233 19.57 -6.69 31.99
C GLN A 233 18.23 -6.19 31.45
N LYS A 234 17.32 -7.09 31.08
CA LYS A 234 15.97 -6.75 30.58
C LYS A 234 15.09 -6.07 31.63
N ALA A 235 15.29 -6.39 32.91
CA ALA A 235 14.52 -5.84 34.02
C ALA A 235 15.03 -4.49 34.56
N MET A 236 16.19 -4.00 34.07
CA MET A 236 16.76 -2.70 34.44
C MET A 236 16.19 -1.57 33.58
#